data_AF-A0A940RJK0-F1
#
_entry.id   AF-A0A940RJK0-F1
#
_cell.length_a   1.000
_cell.length_b   1.000
_cell.length_c   1.000
_cell.angle_alpha   90.00
_cell.angle_beta   90.00
_cell.angle_gamma   90.00
#
_symmetry.space_group_name_H-M   'P 1'
#
loop_
_entity.id
_entity.type
_entity.pdbx_description
1 polymer ?
#
loop_
_entity_poly.entity_id
_entity_poly.type
_entity_poly.pdbx_seq_one_letter_code
_entity_poly.pdbx_strand_id
1 'polypeptide(L)'
;MTTLDIAHRNAGPETDLDALVRRVDPDRWLASRFIADPKARADVIALYALNYELARVAGGVSNALMGEIRLTWWREAMEEVAAGQVPRKHPTVEAVVAAGYPLQALAQMAEDRLADLEPPFETEAQVLAYVDATAGAVMMLAAWRLDNKADPHTVKHAARAYGLAGLWRLKRAGVERLPTAWSPGEVRGRIIEAAGKARAELKDLPLNAFPAAAPAALAKARAGGRELSELEIRARLTWAVATGRV
;
A
#
# COMPACT_ATOMS: atom_id res chain seq x y z
N MET A 1 30.86 3.55 22.99
CA MET A 1 29.70 2.64 22.91
C MET A 1 28.57 3.31 23.67
N THR A 2 27.79 4.12 22.95
CA THR A 2 26.80 5.05 23.52
C THR A 2 25.46 4.34 23.69
N THR A 3 24.63 4.78 24.63
CA THR A 3 23.33 4.19 24.97
C THR A 3 22.36 4.07 23.77
N LEU A 4 22.61 4.81 22.68
CA LEU A 4 21.93 4.70 21.39
C LEU A 4 22.21 3.41 20.61
N ASP A 5 23.39 2.78 20.78
CA ASP A 5 23.75 1.53 20.09
C ASP A 5 23.02 0.29 20.66
N ILE A 6 22.48 0.41 21.88
CA ILE A 6 21.82 -0.71 22.58
C ILE A 6 20.34 -0.80 22.18
N ALA A 7 19.70 0.32 21.85
CA ALA A 7 18.30 0.34 21.42
C ALA A 7 18.08 -0.33 20.04
N HIS A 8 19.06 -0.25 19.14
CA HIS A 8 18.98 -0.89 17.82
C HIS A 8 19.22 -2.41 17.83
N ARG A 9 19.76 -2.97 18.92
CA ARG A 9 20.11 -4.42 19.01
C ARG A 9 19.00 -5.31 19.57
N ASN A 10 17.98 -4.73 20.21
CA ASN A 10 16.90 -5.49 20.86
C ASN A 10 15.58 -5.52 20.07
N ALA A 11 15.57 -4.94 18.88
CA ALA A 11 14.44 -5.07 17.96
C ALA A 11 14.49 -6.47 17.32
N GLY A 12 13.71 -7.42 17.83
CA GLY A 12 13.47 -8.68 17.12
C GLY A 12 12.98 -8.41 15.69
N PRO A 13 13.12 -9.35 14.74
CA PRO A 13 12.81 -9.14 13.31
C PRO A 13 11.37 -8.70 12.99
N GLU A 14 10.46 -8.72 13.97
CA GLU A 14 9.07 -8.23 13.88
C GLU A 14 8.88 -6.75 14.29
N THR A 15 9.90 -6.09 14.87
CA THR A 15 9.78 -4.69 15.35
C THR A 15 10.40 -3.64 14.42
N ASP A 16 11.31 -4.04 13.53
CA ASP A 16 11.89 -3.14 12.51
C ASP A 16 10.96 -3.06 11.28
N LEU A 17 10.11 -2.03 11.27
CA LEU A 17 9.16 -1.80 10.19
C LEU A 17 9.84 -1.48 8.84
N ASP A 18 11.03 -0.85 8.83
CA ASP A 18 11.74 -0.57 7.58
C ASP A 18 12.26 -1.86 6.95
N ALA A 19 12.85 -2.75 7.76
CA ALA A 19 13.30 -4.07 7.32
C ALA A 19 12.13 -4.97 6.90
N LEU A 20 10.99 -4.90 7.59
CA LEU A 20 9.75 -5.58 7.20
C LEU A 20 9.32 -5.13 5.81
N VAL A 21 9.09 -3.82 5.61
CA VAL A 21 8.59 -3.26 4.35
C VAL A 21 9.57 -3.49 3.21
N ARG A 22 10.89 -3.40 3.45
CA ARG A 22 11.93 -3.75 2.47
C ARG A 22 11.76 -5.17 1.91
N ARG A 23 11.41 -6.12 2.78
CA ARG A 23 11.28 -7.53 2.43
C ARG A 23 9.96 -7.82 1.71
N VAL A 24 8.86 -7.22 2.16
CA VAL A 24 7.50 -7.61 1.74
C VAL A 24 6.86 -6.69 0.71
N ASP A 25 7.33 -5.44 0.59
CA ASP A 25 6.87 -4.46 -0.40
C ASP A 25 8.05 -3.62 -0.93
N PRO A 26 8.99 -4.24 -1.67
CA PRO A 26 10.18 -3.56 -2.17
C PRO A 26 9.87 -2.41 -3.13
N ASP A 27 8.76 -2.47 -3.87
CA ASP A 27 8.33 -1.43 -4.80
C ASP A 27 8.02 -0.12 -4.03
N ARG A 28 7.20 -0.20 -2.97
CA ARG A 28 6.90 0.95 -2.11
C ARG A 28 8.07 1.34 -1.20
N TRP A 29 8.85 0.38 -0.72
CA TRP A 29 10.06 0.66 0.06
C TRP A 29 11.06 1.49 -0.73
N LEU A 30 11.37 1.11 -1.98
CA LEU A 30 12.28 1.86 -2.85
C LEU A 30 11.72 3.25 -3.17
N ALA A 31 10.42 3.37 -3.44
CA ALA A 31 9.78 4.67 -3.68
C ALA A 31 9.88 5.60 -2.45
N SER A 32 9.74 5.05 -1.24
CA SER A 32 9.86 5.83 0.00
C SER A 32 11.26 6.45 0.20
N ARG A 33 12.31 5.94 -0.48
CA ARG A 33 13.67 6.50 -0.39
C ARG A 33 13.79 7.89 -1.02
N PHE A 34 12.80 8.31 -1.82
CA PHE A 34 12.71 9.67 -2.36
C PHE A 34 12.01 10.66 -1.42
N ILE A 35 11.55 10.20 -0.24
CA ILE A 35 11.02 11.08 0.81
C ILE A 35 12.21 11.67 1.59
N ALA A 36 12.38 12.99 1.46
CA ALA A 36 13.52 13.72 2.03
C ALA A 36 13.48 13.76 3.56
N ASP A 37 12.31 14.07 4.15
CA ASP A 37 12.13 14.12 5.60
C ASP A 37 12.18 12.69 6.20
N PRO A 38 13.15 12.37 7.07
CA PRO A 38 13.25 11.08 7.73
C PRO A 38 12.02 10.71 8.56
N LYS A 39 11.35 11.68 9.21
CA LYS A 39 10.16 11.40 10.03
C LYS A 39 8.97 11.07 9.13
N ALA A 40 8.69 11.89 8.11
CA ALA A 40 7.64 11.59 7.14
C ALA A 40 7.88 10.25 6.41
N ARG A 41 9.14 9.91 6.10
CA ARG A 41 9.49 8.60 5.54
C ARG A 41 9.16 7.45 6.49
N ALA A 42 9.52 7.57 7.77
CA ALA A 42 9.20 6.56 8.78
C ALA A 42 7.68 6.39 8.95
N ASP A 43 6.93 7.49 8.90
CA ASP A 43 5.46 7.46 9.01
C ASP A 43 4.81 6.74 7.82
N VAL A 44 5.29 7.01 6.60
CA VAL A 44 4.85 6.30 5.39
C VAL A 44 5.23 4.81 5.44
N ILE A 45 6.39 4.47 6.01
CA ILE A 45 6.79 3.07 6.25
C ILE A 45 5.83 2.38 7.24
N ALA A 46 5.41 3.07 8.30
CA ALA A 46 4.43 2.53 9.24
C ALA A 46 3.08 2.22 8.57
N LEU A 47 2.61 3.12 7.70
CA LEU A 47 1.40 2.89 6.90
C LEU A 47 1.56 1.68 5.96
N TYR A 48 2.72 1.53 5.31
CA TYR A 48 2.99 0.38 4.43
C TYR A 48 3.08 -0.93 5.21
N ALA A 49 3.64 -0.90 6.41
CA ALA A 49 3.63 -2.04 7.33
C ALA A 49 2.20 -2.42 7.70
N LEU A 50 1.34 -1.47 8.08
CA LEU A 50 -0.08 -1.73 8.34
C LEU A 50 -0.77 -2.35 7.14
N ASN A 51 -0.60 -1.78 5.94
CA ASN A 51 -1.19 -2.34 4.73
C ASN A 51 -0.76 -3.80 4.50
N TYR A 52 0.51 -4.14 4.75
CA TYR A 52 1.00 -5.51 4.65
C TYR A 52 0.36 -6.42 5.71
N GLU A 53 0.30 -5.96 6.96
CA GLU A 53 -0.31 -6.70 8.07
C GLU A 53 -1.77 -7.05 7.79
N LEU A 54 -2.52 -6.14 7.20
CA LEU A 54 -3.91 -6.38 6.82
C LEU A 54 -4.00 -7.31 5.60
N ALA A 55 -3.22 -7.05 4.55
CA ALA A 55 -3.27 -7.83 3.30
C ALA A 55 -2.84 -9.29 3.46
N ARG A 56 -1.96 -9.61 4.44
CA ARG A 56 -1.50 -10.98 4.67
C ARG A 56 -2.49 -11.84 5.45
N VAL A 57 -3.54 -11.28 6.03
CA VAL A 57 -4.46 -12.02 6.92
C VAL A 57 -5.10 -13.19 6.17
N ALA A 58 -5.72 -12.94 5.02
CA ALA A 58 -6.44 -13.96 4.25
C ALA A 58 -5.54 -15.15 3.85
N GLY A 59 -4.28 -14.89 3.53
CA GLY A 59 -3.30 -15.94 3.20
C GLY A 59 -2.70 -16.68 4.40
N GLY A 60 -2.95 -16.21 5.63
CA GLY A 60 -2.35 -16.73 6.86
C GLY A 60 -3.33 -17.41 7.82
N VAL A 61 -4.60 -17.58 7.43
CA VAL A 61 -5.66 -18.18 8.26
C VAL A 61 -6.19 -19.48 7.66
N SER A 62 -6.78 -20.33 8.49
CA SER A 62 -7.32 -21.63 8.07
C SER A 62 -8.74 -21.56 7.48
N ASN A 63 -9.50 -20.52 7.80
CA ASN A 63 -10.85 -20.28 7.28
C ASN A 63 -11.24 -18.79 7.38
N ALA A 64 -12.35 -18.41 6.73
CA ALA A 64 -12.85 -17.03 6.68
C ALA A 64 -13.11 -16.45 8.08
N LEU A 65 -13.77 -17.20 8.98
CA LEU A 65 -14.06 -16.75 10.34
C LEU A 65 -12.79 -16.35 11.12
N MET A 66 -11.71 -17.12 10.98
CA MET A 66 -10.42 -16.77 11.61
C MET A 66 -9.80 -15.51 11.00
N GLY A 67 -10.03 -15.28 9.70
CA GLY A 67 -9.66 -14.02 9.02
C GLY A 67 -10.45 -12.83 9.56
N GLU A 68 -11.77 -12.97 9.69
CA GLU A 68 -12.67 -11.93 10.22
C GLU A 68 -12.26 -11.53 11.65
N ILE A 69 -11.99 -12.51 12.52
CA ILE A 69 -11.52 -12.26 13.89
C ILE A 69 -10.22 -11.43 13.88
N ARG A 70 -9.27 -11.77 13.01
CA ARG A 70 -7.99 -11.05 12.92
C ARG A 70 -8.14 -9.65 12.35
N LEU A 71 -8.97 -9.45 11.32
CA LEU A 71 -9.22 -8.12 10.75
C LEU A 71 -10.02 -7.24 11.73
N THR A 72 -10.98 -7.83 12.44
CA THR A 72 -11.71 -7.17 13.54
C THR A 72 -10.76 -6.70 14.62
N TRP A 73 -9.77 -7.52 15.01
CA TRP A 73 -8.75 -7.10 15.96
C TRP A 73 -7.99 -5.86 15.49
N TRP A 74 -7.66 -5.75 14.19
CA TRP A 74 -7.01 -4.58 13.62
C TRP A 74 -7.91 -3.35 13.60
N ARG A 75 -9.19 -3.51 13.21
CA ARG A 75 -10.18 -2.42 13.25
C ARG A 75 -10.30 -1.88 14.67
N GLU A 76 -10.57 -2.75 15.64
CA GLU A 76 -10.75 -2.39 17.05
C GLU A 76 -9.51 -1.72 17.63
N ALA A 77 -8.30 -2.16 17.25
CA ALA A 77 -7.06 -1.52 17.70
C ALA A 77 -7.00 -0.02 17.34
N MET A 78 -7.56 0.37 16.19
CA MET A 78 -7.64 1.77 15.76
C MET A 78 -8.82 2.50 16.42
N GLU A 79 -9.96 1.82 16.59
CA GLU A 79 -11.17 2.37 17.24
C GLU A 79 -10.95 2.66 18.73
N GLU A 80 -10.25 1.78 19.45
CA GLU A 80 -9.88 1.98 20.86
C GLU A 80 -9.03 3.24 21.05
N VAL A 81 -8.03 3.44 20.18
CA VAL A 81 -7.19 4.65 20.23
C VAL A 81 -8.01 5.89 19.87
N ALA A 82 -8.93 5.80 18.91
CA ALA A 82 -9.84 6.89 18.59
C ALA A 82 -10.77 7.25 19.77
N ALA A 83 -11.11 6.28 20.61
CA ALA A 83 -11.85 6.46 21.86
C ALA A 83 -10.98 6.95 23.03
N GLY A 84 -9.71 7.28 22.80
CA GLY A 84 -8.78 7.80 23.82
C GLY A 84 -8.09 6.74 24.67
N GLN A 85 -8.18 5.45 24.29
CA GLN A 85 -7.45 4.39 24.98
C GLN A 85 -5.97 4.35 24.55
N VAL A 86 -5.15 3.72 25.39
CA VAL A 86 -3.73 3.50 25.07
C VAL A 86 -3.62 2.50 23.90
N PRO A 87 -2.76 2.76 22.90
CA PRO A 87 -2.56 1.82 21.79
C PRO A 87 -2.22 0.41 22.26
N ARG A 88 -2.85 -0.59 21.61
CA ARG A 88 -2.47 -2.01 21.81
C ARG A 88 -0.97 -2.18 21.53
N LYS A 89 -0.29 -2.98 22.35
CA LYS A 89 1.15 -3.26 22.21
C LYS A 89 1.43 -4.05 20.94
N HIS A 90 1.67 -3.35 19.85
CA HIS A 90 2.07 -3.89 18.57
C HIS A 90 2.87 -2.82 17.79
N PRO A 91 4.07 -3.13 17.26
CA PRO A 91 4.95 -2.12 16.65
C PRO A 91 4.26 -1.30 15.55
N THR A 92 3.53 -1.97 14.65
CA THR A 92 2.77 -1.30 13.60
C THR A 92 1.66 -0.38 14.14
N VAL A 93 0.90 -0.80 15.17
CA VAL A 93 -0.18 0.01 15.77
C VAL A 93 0.42 1.26 16.42
N GLU A 94 1.46 1.09 17.24
CA GLU A 94 2.15 2.19 17.91
C GLU A 94 2.71 3.19 16.89
N ALA A 95 3.31 2.70 15.80
CA ALA A 95 3.90 3.53 14.76
C ALA A 95 2.86 4.33 13.95
N VAL A 96 1.73 3.72 13.54
CA VAL A 96 0.71 4.46 12.78
C VAL A 96 -0.04 5.47 13.64
N VAL A 97 -0.22 5.19 14.94
CA VAL A 97 -0.77 6.15 15.91
C VAL A 97 0.20 7.32 16.10
N ALA A 98 1.49 7.04 16.32
CA ALA A 98 2.53 8.07 16.45
C ALA A 98 2.74 8.91 15.17
N ALA A 99 2.38 8.35 14.01
CA ALA A 99 2.39 9.07 12.73
C ALA A 99 1.22 10.05 12.56
N GLY A 100 0.18 9.96 13.41
CA GLY A 100 -0.96 10.90 13.41
C GLY A 100 -1.92 10.71 12.24
N TYR A 101 -2.05 9.48 11.72
CA TYR A 101 -3.02 9.18 10.67
C TYR A 101 -4.48 9.25 11.19
N PRO A 102 -5.46 9.52 10.30
CA PRO A 102 -6.87 9.45 10.67
C PRO A 102 -7.25 8.01 11.06
N LEU A 103 -7.49 7.77 12.34
CA LEU A 103 -7.69 6.42 12.89
C LEU A 103 -8.90 5.70 12.28
N GLN A 104 -9.97 6.43 11.99
CA GLN A 104 -11.15 5.87 11.31
C GLN A 104 -10.81 5.38 9.89
N ALA A 105 -9.91 6.07 9.18
CA ALA A 105 -9.47 5.63 7.86
C ALA A 105 -8.60 4.36 7.97
N LEU A 106 -7.76 4.24 9.00
CA LEU A 106 -6.98 3.03 9.25
C LEU A 106 -7.86 1.85 9.66
N ALA A 107 -8.89 2.10 10.46
CA ALA A 107 -9.90 1.10 10.83
C ALA A 107 -10.65 0.61 9.58
N GLN A 108 -11.08 1.53 8.72
CA GLN A 108 -11.76 1.20 7.47
C GLN A 108 -10.88 0.35 6.53
N MET A 109 -9.57 0.60 6.47
CA MET A 109 -8.66 -0.27 5.70
C MET A 109 -8.67 -1.73 6.16
N ALA A 110 -8.93 -2.00 7.45
CA ALA A 110 -9.07 -3.37 7.95
C ALA A 110 -10.41 -3.99 7.54
N GLU A 111 -11.49 -3.21 7.57
CA GLU A 111 -12.81 -3.62 7.08
C GLU A 111 -12.82 -3.92 5.58
N ASP A 112 -12.18 -3.07 4.77
CA ASP A 112 -12.10 -3.23 3.32
C ASP A 112 -11.37 -4.53 2.91
N ARG A 113 -10.55 -5.08 3.82
CA ARG A 113 -9.82 -6.34 3.65
C ARG A 113 -10.66 -7.57 3.94
N LEU A 114 -11.86 -7.44 4.50
CA LEU A 114 -12.81 -8.56 4.62
C LEU A 114 -13.14 -9.14 3.24
N ALA A 115 -13.12 -8.30 2.19
CA ALA A 115 -13.29 -8.75 0.82
C ALA A 115 -12.25 -9.81 0.39
N ASP A 116 -11.07 -9.86 1.01
CA ASP A 116 -10.04 -10.88 0.71
C ASP A 116 -10.43 -12.28 1.18
N LEU A 117 -11.46 -12.41 2.04
CA LEU A 117 -12.00 -13.66 2.56
C LEU A 117 -13.15 -14.23 1.72
N GLU A 118 -13.69 -13.40 0.81
CA GLU A 118 -14.81 -13.74 -0.06
C GLU A 118 -14.36 -14.42 -1.37
N PRO A 119 -15.27 -14.97 -2.19
CA PRO A 119 -14.95 -15.40 -3.55
C PRO A 119 -14.36 -14.27 -4.44
N PRO A 120 -13.76 -14.62 -5.60
CA PRO A 120 -13.25 -13.62 -6.55
C PRO A 120 -14.34 -12.63 -7.01
N PHE A 121 -13.92 -11.42 -7.39
CA PHE A 121 -14.85 -10.41 -7.90
C PHE A 121 -15.47 -10.82 -9.24
N GLU A 122 -16.73 -10.46 -9.45
CA GLU A 122 -17.48 -10.79 -10.67
C GLU A 122 -17.49 -9.66 -11.69
N THR A 123 -17.43 -8.41 -11.22
CA THR A 123 -17.59 -7.20 -12.03
C THR A 123 -16.39 -6.27 -11.95
N GLU A 124 -16.22 -5.44 -12.99
CA GLU A 124 -15.21 -4.38 -12.98
C GLU A 124 -15.43 -3.37 -11.85
N ALA A 125 -16.70 -3.05 -11.54
CA ALA A 125 -17.04 -2.13 -10.47
C ALA A 125 -16.55 -2.63 -9.11
N GLN A 126 -16.73 -3.93 -8.80
CA GLN A 126 -16.22 -4.55 -7.58
C GLN A 126 -14.69 -4.50 -7.52
N VAL A 127 -14.00 -4.81 -8.62
CA VAL A 127 -12.53 -4.74 -8.69
C VAL A 127 -12.04 -3.33 -8.42
N LEU A 128 -12.62 -2.32 -9.07
CA LEU A 128 -12.20 -0.94 -8.91
C LEU A 128 -12.54 -0.39 -7.52
N ALA A 129 -13.69 -0.76 -6.94
CA ALA A 129 -14.05 -0.40 -5.58
C ALA A 129 -13.04 -0.98 -4.58
N TYR A 130 -12.71 -2.27 -4.70
CA TYR A 130 -11.68 -2.89 -3.87
C TYR A 130 -10.31 -2.22 -4.03
N VAL A 131 -9.89 -1.93 -5.27
CA VAL A 131 -8.60 -1.27 -5.53
C VAL A 131 -8.56 0.13 -4.94
N ASP A 132 -9.64 0.90 -5.05
CA ASP A 132 -9.77 2.24 -4.48
C ASP A 132 -9.73 2.19 -2.94
N ALA A 133 -10.45 1.24 -2.33
CA ALA A 133 -10.51 1.02 -0.88
C ALA A 133 -9.17 0.53 -0.29
N THR A 134 -8.32 -0.10 -1.11
CA THR A 134 -7.08 -0.73 -0.63
C THR A 134 -5.83 0.00 -1.11
N ALA A 135 -5.38 -0.25 -2.33
CA ALA A 135 -4.21 0.42 -2.91
C ALA A 135 -4.42 1.94 -3.02
N GLY A 136 -5.64 2.38 -3.29
CA GLY A 136 -6.06 3.79 -3.30
C GLY A 136 -5.94 4.44 -1.94
N ALA A 137 -6.58 3.88 -0.91
CA ALA A 137 -6.50 4.41 0.45
C ALA A 137 -5.04 4.55 0.93
N VAL A 138 -4.20 3.55 0.70
CA VAL A 138 -2.77 3.60 1.07
C VAL A 138 -2.02 4.72 0.33
N MET A 139 -2.23 4.85 -0.98
CA MET A 139 -1.55 5.87 -1.78
C MET A 139 -2.01 7.28 -1.38
N MET A 140 -3.30 7.45 -1.13
CA MET A 140 -3.91 8.69 -0.66
C MET A 140 -3.37 9.08 0.72
N LEU A 141 -3.40 8.18 1.70
CA LEU A 141 -2.90 8.46 3.05
C LEU A 141 -1.39 8.74 3.05
N ALA A 142 -0.60 8.03 2.22
CA ALA A 142 0.81 8.34 2.04
C ALA A 142 1.02 9.73 1.43
N ALA A 143 0.27 10.10 0.38
CA ALA A 143 0.35 11.42 -0.24
C ALA A 143 -0.03 12.53 0.75
N TRP A 144 -1.15 12.36 1.48
CA TRP A 144 -1.61 13.28 2.51
C TRP A 144 -0.60 13.46 3.65
N ARG A 145 0.06 12.37 4.08
CA ARG A 145 1.10 12.44 5.12
C ARG A 145 2.29 13.29 4.68
N LEU A 146 2.64 13.24 3.39
CA LEU A 146 3.74 13.98 2.80
C LEU A 146 3.40 15.44 2.48
N ASP A 147 2.16 15.70 2.08
CA ASP A 147 1.60 17.03 1.91
C ASP A 147 0.11 17.05 2.25
N ASN A 148 -0.28 17.85 3.25
CA ASN A 148 -1.68 17.94 3.68
C ASN A 148 -2.60 18.64 2.66
N LYS A 149 -2.04 19.27 1.62
CA LYS A 149 -2.76 19.85 0.48
C LYS A 149 -2.92 18.88 -0.68
N ALA A 150 -2.37 17.67 -0.59
CA ALA A 150 -2.56 16.66 -1.63
C ALA A 150 -4.05 16.31 -1.73
N ASP A 151 -4.67 16.62 -2.87
CA ASP A 151 -6.03 16.21 -3.16
C ASP A 151 -6.07 14.69 -3.39
N PRO A 152 -6.88 13.94 -2.60
CA PRO A 152 -7.08 12.50 -2.77
C PRO A 152 -7.36 12.03 -4.20
N HIS A 153 -8.03 12.85 -5.01
CA HIS A 153 -8.39 12.49 -6.38
C HIS A 153 -7.18 12.47 -7.32
N THR A 154 -6.11 13.18 -7.02
CA THR A 154 -4.90 13.28 -7.88
C THR A 154 -4.13 11.96 -8.00
N VAL A 155 -4.33 11.03 -7.06
CA VAL A 155 -3.65 9.72 -7.04
C VAL A 155 -4.55 8.57 -7.50
N LYS A 156 -5.82 8.82 -7.81
CA LYS A 156 -6.82 7.77 -8.05
C LYS A 156 -6.40 6.79 -9.13
N HIS A 157 -6.08 7.26 -10.33
CA HIS A 157 -5.70 6.35 -11.42
C HIS A 157 -4.28 5.81 -11.29
N ALA A 158 -3.39 6.51 -10.58
CA ALA A 158 -2.07 5.97 -10.22
C ALA A 158 -2.22 4.75 -9.30
N ALA A 159 -3.09 4.86 -8.29
CA ALA A 159 -3.43 3.77 -7.39
C ALA A 159 -4.13 2.63 -8.13
N ARG A 160 -5.08 2.93 -9.02
CA ARG A 160 -5.75 1.90 -9.85
C ARG A 160 -4.77 1.15 -10.73
N ALA A 161 -3.85 1.84 -11.41
CA ALA A 161 -2.83 1.20 -12.22
C ALA A 161 -1.96 0.25 -11.37
N TYR A 162 -1.47 0.73 -10.23
CA TYR A 162 -0.62 -0.07 -9.34
C TYR A 162 -1.37 -1.25 -8.70
N GLY A 163 -2.59 -1.01 -8.22
CA GLY A 163 -3.45 -2.00 -7.57
C GLY A 163 -3.89 -3.11 -8.52
N LEU A 164 -4.33 -2.77 -9.74
CA LEU A 164 -4.63 -3.76 -10.79
C LEU A 164 -3.40 -4.58 -11.16
N ALA A 165 -2.23 -3.96 -11.27
CA ALA A 165 -0.98 -4.68 -11.48
C ALA A 165 -0.62 -5.59 -10.29
N GLY A 166 -1.03 -5.24 -9.07
CA GLY A 166 -0.92 -6.10 -7.88
C GLY A 166 -1.84 -7.31 -7.95
N LEU A 167 -3.13 -7.11 -8.24
CA LEU A 167 -4.11 -8.19 -8.42
C LEU A 167 -3.71 -9.13 -9.56
N TRP A 168 -3.13 -8.60 -10.64
CA TRP A 168 -2.57 -9.41 -11.72
C TRP A 168 -1.42 -10.31 -11.25
N ARG A 169 -0.51 -9.80 -10.42
CA ARG A 169 0.57 -10.61 -9.83
C ARG A 169 0.02 -11.69 -8.90
N LEU A 170 -0.99 -11.37 -8.09
CA LEU A 170 -1.67 -12.33 -7.23
C LEU A 170 -2.31 -13.46 -8.04
N LYS A 171 -3.05 -13.14 -9.12
CA LYS A 171 -3.65 -14.14 -10.03
C LYS A 171 -2.58 -15.10 -10.58
N ARG A 172 -1.41 -14.57 -10.96
CA ARG A 172 -0.28 -15.38 -11.45
C ARG A 172 0.39 -16.24 -10.38
N ALA A 173 0.26 -15.85 -9.12
CA ALA A 173 0.71 -16.61 -7.96
C ALA A 173 -0.35 -17.59 -7.43
N GLY A 174 -1.48 -17.76 -8.15
CA GLY A 174 -2.55 -18.69 -7.78
C GLY A 174 -3.63 -18.11 -6.85
N VAL A 175 -3.59 -16.81 -6.57
CA VAL A 175 -4.61 -16.12 -5.76
C VAL A 175 -5.59 -15.40 -6.68
N GLU A 176 -6.74 -16.02 -6.91
CA GLU A 176 -7.77 -15.48 -7.81
C GLU A 176 -8.63 -14.42 -7.10
N ARG A 177 -8.50 -13.16 -7.52
CA ARG A 177 -9.38 -12.06 -7.09
C ARG A 177 -10.08 -11.38 -8.26
N LEU A 178 -9.49 -11.42 -9.44
CA LEU A 178 -10.02 -10.79 -10.65
C LEU A 178 -11.14 -11.65 -11.26
N PRO A 179 -12.09 -11.04 -12.00
CA PRO A 179 -13.10 -11.78 -12.76
C PRO A 179 -12.49 -12.90 -13.59
N THR A 180 -13.10 -14.07 -13.52
CA THR A 180 -12.66 -15.27 -14.24
C THR A 180 -12.68 -15.04 -15.75
N ALA A 181 -13.65 -14.26 -16.24
CA ALA A 181 -13.79 -13.87 -17.64
C ALA A 181 -12.65 -12.96 -18.16
N TRP A 182 -11.89 -12.28 -17.29
CA TRP A 182 -10.83 -11.38 -17.73
C TRP A 182 -9.60 -12.15 -18.22
N SER A 183 -9.33 -12.00 -19.51
CA SER A 183 -8.12 -12.46 -20.17
C SER A 183 -6.88 -11.64 -19.74
N PRO A 184 -5.66 -12.18 -19.91
CA PRO A 184 -4.42 -11.43 -19.63
C PRO A 184 -4.33 -10.10 -20.39
N GLY A 185 -4.84 -10.04 -21.62
CA GLY A 185 -4.85 -8.83 -22.45
C GLY A 185 -5.78 -7.75 -21.90
N GLU A 186 -6.95 -8.15 -21.41
CA GLU A 186 -7.94 -7.25 -20.80
C GLU A 186 -7.45 -6.64 -19.49
N VAL A 187 -6.77 -7.43 -18.65
CA VAL A 187 -6.15 -6.91 -17.42
C VAL A 187 -5.05 -5.91 -17.75
N ARG A 188 -4.18 -6.24 -18.72
CA ARG A 188 -3.12 -5.33 -19.18
C ARG A 188 -3.68 -4.03 -19.77
N GLY A 189 -4.73 -4.12 -20.58
CA GLY A 189 -5.40 -2.97 -21.17
C GLY A 189 -5.89 -1.99 -20.10
N ARG A 190 -6.55 -2.50 -19.06
CA ARG A 190 -7.03 -1.70 -17.91
C ARG A 190 -5.90 -1.04 -17.12
N ILE A 191 -4.79 -1.75 -16.90
CA ILE A 191 -3.59 -1.18 -16.25
C ILE A 191 -3.01 -0.03 -17.09
N ILE A 192 -2.92 -0.20 -18.41
CA ILE A 192 -2.41 0.82 -19.33
C ILE A 192 -3.34 2.04 -19.36
N GLU A 193 -4.66 1.81 -19.42
CA GLU A 193 -5.66 2.88 -19.40
C GLU A 193 -5.57 3.70 -18.10
N ALA A 194 -5.54 3.04 -16.94
CA ALA A 194 -5.37 3.70 -15.65
C ALA A 194 -4.04 4.48 -15.59
N ALA A 195 -2.93 3.89 -16.03
CA ALA A 195 -1.65 4.58 -16.08
C ALA A 195 -1.66 5.80 -17.04
N GLY A 196 -2.47 5.76 -18.10
CA GLY A 196 -2.69 6.89 -19.00
C GLY A 196 -3.40 8.05 -18.31
N LYS A 197 -4.50 7.76 -17.59
CA LYS A 197 -5.28 8.76 -16.83
C LYS A 197 -4.47 9.37 -15.67
N ALA A 198 -3.67 8.55 -14.99
CA ALA A 198 -2.81 8.98 -13.89
C ALA A 198 -1.86 10.14 -14.28
N ARG A 199 -1.39 10.19 -15.53
CA ARG A 199 -0.49 11.25 -16.00
C ARG A 199 -1.14 12.63 -16.00
N ALA A 200 -2.46 12.71 -16.16
CA ALA A 200 -3.17 13.98 -16.09
C ALA A 200 -3.38 14.38 -14.64
N GLU A 201 -3.87 13.46 -13.80
CA GLU A 201 -4.20 13.69 -12.39
C GLU A 201 -2.97 14.06 -11.53
N LEU A 202 -1.82 13.41 -11.78
CA LEU A 202 -0.60 13.65 -11.00
C LEU A 202 0.04 15.01 -11.25
N LYS A 203 -0.42 15.79 -12.25
CA LYS A 203 0.07 17.17 -12.46
C LYS A 203 -0.30 18.09 -11.31
N ASP A 204 -1.41 17.81 -10.65
CA ASP A 204 -1.93 18.60 -9.55
C ASP A 204 -1.48 18.06 -8.18
N LEU A 205 -0.73 16.95 -8.16
CA LEU A 205 -0.15 16.40 -6.94
C LEU A 205 1.07 17.24 -6.50
N PRO A 206 1.15 17.69 -5.24
CA PRO A 206 2.33 18.37 -4.72
C PRO A 206 3.61 17.53 -4.89
N LEU A 207 4.72 18.19 -5.22
CA LEU A 207 5.98 17.53 -5.56
C LEU A 207 6.52 16.64 -4.42
N ASN A 208 6.39 17.10 -3.18
CA ASN A 208 6.73 16.35 -1.96
C ASN A 208 5.84 15.11 -1.73
N ALA A 209 4.61 15.09 -2.26
CA ALA A 209 3.70 13.95 -2.18
C ALA A 209 3.91 12.92 -3.31
N PHE A 210 4.58 13.30 -4.40
CA PHE A 210 4.83 12.42 -5.55
C PHE A 210 5.47 11.06 -5.21
N PRO A 211 6.40 10.92 -4.23
CA PRO A 211 6.95 9.62 -3.84
C PRO A 211 5.88 8.57 -3.47
N ALA A 212 4.70 8.99 -2.98
CA ALA A 212 3.59 8.08 -2.71
C ALA A 212 2.99 7.45 -3.97
N ALA A 213 2.99 8.19 -5.09
CA ALA A 213 2.45 7.76 -6.38
C ALA A 213 3.49 7.08 -7.30
N ALA A 214 4.78 7.27 -7.02
CA ALA A 214 5.88 6.71 -7.81
C ALA A 214 5.80 5.18 -8.09
N PRO A 215 5.29 4.31 -7.18
CA PRO A 215 5.11 2.89 -7.49
C PRO A 215 4.25 2.61 -8.74
N ALA A 216 3.34 3.52 -9.11
CA ALA A 216 2.53 3.39 -10.31
C ALA A 216 3.36 3.36 -11.61
N ALA A 217 4.59 3.89 -11.62
CA ALA A 217 5.52 3.80 -12.75
C ALA A 217 5.94 2.34 -13.07
N LEU A 218 5.78 1.44 -12.10
CA LEU A 218 6.09 0.01 -12.25
C LEU A 218 4.90 -0.78 -12.81
N ALA A 219 3.68 -0.23 -12.78
CA ALA A 219 2.44 -0.95 -13.08
C ALA A 219 2.45 -1.63 -14.46
N LYS A 220 2.77 -0.86 -15.51
CA LYS A 220 2.87 -1.37 -16.89
C LYS A 220 3.92 -2.47 -17.04
N ALA A 221 5.06 -2.32 -16.37
CA ALA A 221 6.15 -3.28 -16.43
C ALA A 221 5.78 -4.59 -15.70
N ARG A 222 5.16 -4.48 -14.51
CA ARG A 222 4.63 -5.63 -13.74
C ARG A 222 3.49 -6.35 -14.47
N ALA A 223 2.70 -5.64 -15.29
CA ALA A 223 1.67 -6.24 -16.13
C ALA A 223 2.26 -7.19 -17.19
N GLY A 224 3.48 -6.91 -17.64
CA GLY A 224 4.23 -7.66 -18.66
C GLY A 224 4.56 -9.11 -18.29
N GLY A 225 4.44 -9.48 -17.01
CA GLY A 225 4.61 -10.86 -16.55
C GLY A 225 6.07 -11.28 -16.28
N ARG A 226 7.04 -10.47 -16.66
CA ARG A 226 8.44 -10.72 -16.28
C ARG A 226 8.74 -10.16 -14.90
N GLU A 227 9.70 -10.78 -14.22
CA GLU A 227 10.30 -10.17 -13.04
C GLU A 227 11.13 -8.94 -13.42
N LEU A 228 11.06 -7.93 -12.56
CA LEU A 228 11.85 -6.70 -12.71
C LEU A 228 13.09 -6.84 -11.83
N SER A 229 14.27 -6.55 -12.37
CA SER A 229 15.48 -6.48 -11.55
C SER A 229 15.41 -5.27 -10.63
N GLU A 230 16.12 -5.33 -9.50
CA GLU A 230 16.16 -4.20 -8.56
C GLU A 230 16.71 -2.92 -9.23
N LEU A 231 17.72 -3.06 -10.10
CA LEU A 231 18.27 -1.94 -10.87
C LEU A 231 17.21 -1.29 -11.77
N GLU A 232 16.39 -2.10 -12.44
CA GLU A 232 15.32 -1.58 -13.27
C GLU A 232 14.24 -0.87 -12.46
N ILE A 233 13.84 -1.44 -11.31
CA ILE A 233 12.87 -0.80 -10.41
C ILE A 233 13.40 0.57 -9.97
N ARG A 234 14.66 0.63 -9.51
CA ARG A 234 15.32 1.89 -9.12
C ARG A 234 15.35 2.89 -10.26
N ALA A 235 15.72 2.47 -11.47
CA ALA A 235 15.78 3.36 -12.64
C ALA A 235 14.39 3.95 -12.98
N ARG A 236 13.34 3.12 -12.98
CA ARG A 236 11.96 3.56 -13.24
C ARG A 236 11.44 4.52 -12.18
N LEU A 237 11.67 4.22 -10.90
CA LEU A 237 11.25 5.08 -9.80
C LEU A 237 12.02 6.42 -9.82
N THR A 238 13.33 6.38 -10.07
CA THR A 238 14.15 7.60 -10.20
C THR A 238 13.63 8.48 -11.34
N TRP A 239 13.37 7.89 -12.51
CA TRP A 239 12.80 8.62 -13.64
C TRP A 239 11.42 9.21 -13.31
N ALA A 240 10.57 8.43 -12.64
CA ALA A 240 9.25 8.89 -12.27
C ALA A 240 9.30 10.10 -11.35
N VAL A 241 10.10 10.03 -10.28
CA VAL A 241 10.28 11.13 -9.32
C VAL A 241 10.93 12.35 -9.98
N ALA A 242 11.92 12.15 -10.83
CA ALA A 242 12.60 13.26 -11.51
C ALA A 242 11.70 14.00 -12.53
N THR A 243 10.70 13.31 -13.10
CA THR A 243 9.85 13.88 -14.16
C THR A 243 8.41 14.16 -13.74
N GLY A 244 7.99 13.70 -12.56
CA GLY A 244 6.60 13.73 -12.12
C GLY A 244 5.68 12.84 -12.96
N ARG A 245 6.19 11.77 -13.59
CA ARG A 245 5.44 10.94 -14.56
C ARG A 245 5.48 9.45 -14.24
N VAL A 246 4.38 8.76 -14.53
CA VAL A 246 4.22 7.29 -14.40
C VAL A 246 3.87 6.58 -15.72
#